data_AF-A0A514TRT1-F1
#
_entry.id   AF-A0A514TRT1-F1
#
_cell.length_a   1.000
_cell.length_b   1.000
_cell.length_c   1.000
_cell.angle_alpha   90.00
_cell.angle_beta   90.00
_cell.angle_gamma   90.00
#
_symmetry.space_group_name_H-M   'P 1'
#
loop_
_entity.id
_entity.type
_entity.pdbx_description
1 polymer ?
#
loop_
_entity_poly.entity_id
_entity_poly.type
_entity_poly.pdbx_seq_one_letter_code
_entity_poly.pdbx_strand_id
1 'polypeptide(L)' 'YMYLYFVFFIILGSFFTLNLFIGVIIDNFNEQKKKAGGSLEMFMTEDQKKYYNAMK' A
#
# COMPACT_ATOMS: atom_id res chain seq x y z
N TYR A 1 34.86 -12.89 -6.93
CA TYR A 1 34.64 -11.99 -5.77
C TYR A 1 33.62 -10.89 -6.01
N MET A 2 33.58 -10.21 -7.17
CA MET A 2 32.55 -9.19 -7.45
C MET A 2 31.09 -9.67 -7.34
N TYR A 3 30.79 -10.92 -7.69
CA TYR A 3 29.43 -11.45 -7.56
C TYR A 3 28.93 -11.52 -6.11
N LEU A 4 29.83 -11.73 -5.13
CA LEU A 4 29.43 -11.77 -3.71
C LEU A 4 28.93 -10.40 -3.24
N TYR A 5 29.50 -9.31 -3.74
CA TYR A 5 29.01 -7.95 -3.47
C TYR A 5 27.55 -7.81 -3.92
N PHE A 6 27.23 -8.23 -5.15
CA PHE A 6 25.86 -8.17 -5.65
C PHE A 6 24.91 -9.12 -4.89
N VAL A 7 25.37 -10.30 -4.47
CA VAL A 7 24.56 -11.22 -3.64
C VAL A 7 24.19 -10.56 -2.31
N PHE A 8 25.16 -10.00 -1.57
CA PHE A 8 24.85 -9.30 -0.32
C PHE A 8 23.99 -8.05 -0.54
N PHE A 9 24.26 -7.29 -1.61
CA PHE A 9 23.46 -6.12 -1.98
C PHE A 9 22.02 -6.49 -2.33
N ILE A 10 21.78 -7.60 -3.03
CA ILE A 10 20.43 -8.07 -3.35
C ILE A 10 19.72 -8.57 -2.09
N ILE A 11 20.39 -9.33 -1.23
CA ILE A 11 19.77 -9.84 0.01
C ILE A 11 19.41 -8.67 0.93
N LEU A 12 20.35 -7.78 1.23
CA LEU A 12 20.09 -6.64 2.11
C LEU A 12 19.20 -5.60 1.42
N GLY A 13 19.55 -5.20 0.20
CA GLY A 13 18.84 -4.20 -0.57
C GLY A 13 17.42 -4.61 -0.89
N SER A 14 17.19 -5.76 -1.53
CA SER A 14 15.85 -6.16 -1.93
C SER A 14 14.99 -6.51 -0.71
N PHE A 15 15.51 -7.25 0.27
CA PHE A 15 14.69 -7.66 1.41
C PHE A 15 14.32 -6.46 2.30
N PHE A 16 15.26 -5.60 2.66
CA PHE A 16 14.94 -4.44 3.51
C PHE A 16 14.21 -3.35 2.73
N THR A 17 14.65 -3.02 1.51
CA THR A 17 14.03 -1.93 0.74
C THR A 17 12.61 -2.28 0.31
N LEU A 18 12.34 -3.50 -0.17
CA LEU A 18 10.97 -3.88 -0.57
C LEU A 18 10.03 -3.93 0.63
N ASN A 19 10.45 -4.55 1.74
CA ASN A 19 9.60 -4.65 2.92
C ASN A 19 9.32 -3.27 3.54
N LEU A 20 10.33 -2.38 3.60
CA LEU A 20 10.13 -1.01 4.05
C LEU A 20 9.21 -0.22 3.10
N PHE A 21 9.42 -0.35 1.79
CA PHE A 21 8.60 0.32 0.79
C PHE A 21 7.13 -0.10 0.86
N ILE A 22 6.86 -1.40 0.94
CA ILE A 22 5.51 -1.94 1.13
C ILE A 22 4.92 -1.44 2.45
N GLY A 23 5.72 -1.41 3.53
CA GLY A 23 5.30 -0.89 4.83
C GLY A 23 4.83 0.57 4.76
N VAL A 24 5.61 1.44 4.13
CA VAL A 24 5.27 2.86 3.96
C VAL A 24 4.01 3.03 3.09
N ILE A 25 3.88 2.24 2.02
CA ILE A 25 2.67 2.25 1.18
C ILE A 25 1.45 1.85 2.00
N ILE A 26 1.51 0.73 2.72
CA ILE A 26 0.39 0.24 3.53
C ILE A 26 0.02 1.26 4.61
N ASP A 27 1.00 1.87 5.27
CA ASP A 27 0.74 2.88 6.30
C ASP A 27 0.04 4.11 5.71
N ASN A 28 0.53 4.60 4.56
CA ASN A 28 -0.11 5.70 3.85
C ASN A 28 -1.54 5.36 3.38
N PHE A 29 -1.76 4.15 2.86
CA PHE A 29 -3.10 3.67 2.52
C PHE A 29 -4.02 3.58 3.74
N ASN A 30 -3.51 3.13 4.89
CA ASN A 30 -4.28 3.10 6.12
C ASN A 30 -4.63 4.50 6.63
N GLU A 31 -3.72 5.47 6.50
CA GLU A 31 -4.00 6.86 6.82
C GLU A 31 -5.08 7.45 5.91
N GLN A 32 -4.98 7.21 4.60
CA GLN A 32 -6.00 7.63 3.64
C GLN A 32 -7.35 6.95 3.91
N LYS A 33 -7.35 5.65 4.22
CA LYS A 33 -8.55 4.89 4.60
C LYS A 33 -9.23 5.48 5.83
N LYS A 34 -8.48 5.88 6.86
CA LYS A 34 -9.03 6.53 8.06
C LYS A 34 -9.68 7.88 7.73
N LYS A 35 -9.09 8.67 6.83
CA LYS A 35 -9.65 9.95 6.37
C LYS A 35 -10.89 9.76 5.49
N ALA A 36 -10.89 8.72 4.66
CA ALA A 36 -11.94 8.45 3.68
C ALA A 36 -13.16 7.70 4.23
N GLY A 37 -13.20 7.35 5.52
CA GLY A 37 -14.34 6.68 6.18
C GLY A 37 -14.38 5.15 6.01
N GLY A 38 -13.54 4.58 5.15
CA GLY A 38 -13.42 3.13 4.96
C GLY A 38 -12.63 2.78 3.70
N SER A 39 -12.28 1.50 3.54
CA SER A 39 -11.52 1.06 2.35
C SER A 39 -12.35 1.16 1.09
N LEU A 40 -13.64 0.81 1.16
CA LEU A 40 -14.56 0.90 0.03
C LEU A 40 -14.74 2.36 -0.40
N GLU A 41 -14.87 3.27 0.57
CA GLU A 41 -15.11 4.70 0.32
C GLU A 41 -13.90 5.42 -0.28
N MET A 42 -12.69 4.91 -0.07
CA MET A 42 -11.46 5.42 -0.67
C MET A 42 -11.38 5.17 -2.19
N PHE A 43 -12.02 4.10 -2.69
CA PHE A 43 -11.92 3.68 -4.09
C PHE A 43 -13.19 3.98 -4.91
N MET A 44 -14.20 4.59 -4.31
CA MET A 44 -15.49 4.89 -4.96
C MET A 44 -15.69 6.38 -5.16
N THR A 45 -16.29 6.75 -6.30
CA THR A 45 -16.79 8.10 -6.52
C THR A 45 -18.03 8.38 -5.66
N GLU A 46 -18.42 9.65 -5.54
CA GLU A 46 -19.59 10.02 -4.72
C GLU A 46 -20.89 9.37 -5.23
N ASP A 47 -21.08 9.30 -6.55
CA ASP A 47 -22.26 8.64 -7.13
C ASP A 47 -22.28 7.15 -6.77
N GLN A 48 -21.14 6.45 -6.88
CA GLN A 48 -21.03 5.04 -6.51
C GLN A 48 -21.33 4.80 -5.03
N LYS A 49 -20.87 5.69 -4.14
CA LYS A 49 -21.20 5.64 -2.71
C LYS A 49 -22.70 5.75 -2.48
N LYS A 50 -23.36 6.69 -3.18
CA LYS A 50 -24.82 6.89 -3.07
C LYS A 50 -25.60 5.65 -3.53
N TYR A 51 -25.22 5.04 -4.66
CA TYR A 51 -25.83 3.80 -5.15
C TYR A 51 -25.61 2.64 -4.17
N TYR A 52 -24.40 2.46 -3.64
CA TYR A 52 -24.09 1.41 -2.67
C TYR A 52 -24.94 1.56 -1.40
N ASN A 53 -25.02 2.77 -0.85
CA ASN A 53 -25.82 3.05 0.34
C ASN A 53 -27.32 2.85 0.12
N ALA A 54 -27.83 3.03 -1.10
CA ALA A 54 -29.23 2.79 -1.44
C ALA A 54 -29.58 1.31 -1.66
N MET A 55 -28.60 0.47 -1.99
CA MET A 55 -28.77 -0.98 -2.16
C MET A 55 -28.55 -1.78 -0.86
N LYS A 56 -27.94 -1.17 0.15
CA LYS A 56 -27.71 -1.76 1.46
C LYS A 56 -28.93 -1.58 2.36
#